data_AF-M1WM21-F1
#
_entry.id   AF-M1WM21-F1
#
_cell.length_a   1.000
_cell.length_b   1.000
_cell.length_c   1.000
_cell.angle_alpha   90.00
_cell.angle_beta   90.00
_cell.angle_gamma   90.00
#
_symmetry.space_group_name_H-M   'P 1'
#
loop_
_entity.id
_entity.type
_entity.pdbx_description
1 polymer ?
#
loop_
_entity_poly.entity_id
_entity_poly.type
_entity_poly.pdbx_seq_one_letter_code
_entity_poly.pdbx_strand_id
1 'polypeptide(L)'
;WQSFDYPTDTLLPNMKLGLDLKTGHNRFLRSWRNSYDPLSGYLFFKLEIQGLPEFYLWKINTPGFRSGPWDGIRFSGLPDMERWNLFDIVYTFRVTTPNVYSRLTMTTGGLLQLSTWKETTLEWNMFWISSIGECDIYGRCSPYGYCDPSTSPVCHCIKGFEPRSPQEGVSRDASAECVRKTQLSCIGDEFLLLRNMKLPDTKGVIVDKRIGLKECEERCFKDCNLQRMLIRISKMVGRVV
;
A
#
# COMPACT_ATOMS: atom_id res chain seq x y z
N TRP A 1 11.48 24.80 -15.45
CA TRP A 1 11.41 23.37 -15.82
C TRP A 1 12.54 22.64 -15.11
N GLN A 2 12.28 21.50 -14.47
CA GLN A 2 13.29 20.64 -13.84
C GLN A 2 13.05 19.20 -14.26
N SER A 3 14.10 18.47 -14.67
CA SER A 3 13.99 17.04 -14.98
C SER A 3 13.55 16.22 -13.77
N PHE A 4 13.85 16.69 -12.55
CA PHE A 4 13.44 16.06 -11.29
C PHE A 4 11.92 16.02 -11.10
N ASP A 5 11.18 16.88 -11.80
CA ASP A 5 9.72 16.84 -11.81
C ASP A 5 9.16 15.78 -12.76
N TYR A 6 9.96 15.23 -13.68
CA TYR A 6 9.53 14.26 -14.68
C TYR A 6 10.43 13.01 -14.69
N PRO A 7 10.44 12.24 -13.59
CA PRO A 7 11.20 10.99 -13.52
C PRO A 7 10.73 9.97 -14.56
N THR A 8 11.64 9.08 -14.97
CA THR A 8 11.35 7.90 -15.80
C THR A 8 11.04 6.71 -14.89
N ASP A 9 11.87 5.68 -14.93
CA ASP A 9 11.89 4.51 -14.06
C ASP A 9 12.76 4.71 -12.81
N THR A 10 13.54 5.79 -12.75
CA THR A 10 14.58 5.99 -11.73
C THR A 10 14.34 7.23 -10.88
N LEU A 11 14.51 7.08 -9.56
CA LEU A 11 14.60 8.14 -8.57
C LEU A 11 16.05 8.25 -8.08
N LEU A 12 16.65 9.43 -8.23
CA LEU A 12 17.99 9.76 -7.74
C LEU A 12 17.93 10.38 -6.33
N PRO A 13 19.06 10.46 -5.60
CA PRO A 13 19.09 11.10 -4.30
C PRO A 13 18.58 12.54 -4.39
N ASN A 14 17.79 12.96 -3.39
CA ASN A 14 17.12 14.27 -3.33
C ASN A 14 15.97 14.49 -4.34
N MET A 15 15.68 13.55 -5.24
CA MET A 15 14.44 13.62 -6.03
C MET A 15 13.22 13.36 -5.14
N LYS A 16 12.08 13.89 -5.58
CA LYS A 16 10.79 13.77 -4.90
C LYS A 16 9.92 12.76 -5.63
N LEU A 17 9.47 11.71 -4.93
CA LEU A 17 8.48 10.76 -5.42
C LEU A 17 7.17 10.96 -4.64
N GLY A 18 6.08 11.29 -5.31
CA GLY A 18 4.80 11.62 -4.68
C GLY A 18 4.21 12.93 -5.16
N LEU A 19 3.24 13.44 -4.40
CA LEU A 19 2.38 14.55 -4.81
C LEU A 19 2.84 15.86 -4.16
N ASP A 20 3.20 16.84 -4.98
CA ASP A 20 3.37 18.21 -4.50
C ASP A 20 2.00 18.89 -4.36
N LEU A 21 1.59 19.12 -3.12
CA LEU A 21 0.28 19.70 -2.79
C LEU A 21 0.11 21.14 -3.27
N LYS A 22 1.20 21.89 -3.48
CA LYS A 22 1.12 23.29 -3.93
C LYS A 22 0.85 23.37 -5.42
N THR A 23 1.47 22.48 -6.19
CA THR A 23 1.37 22.48 -7.66
C THR A 23 0.36 21.47 -8.19
N GLY A 24 -0.07 20.50 -7.37
CA GLY A 24 -0.86 19.35 -7.79
C GLY A 24 -0.06 18.32 -8.60
N HIS A 25 1.25 18.51 -8.76
CA HIS A 25 2.08 17.68 -9.62
C HIS A 25 2.49 16.38 -8.92
N ASN A 26 2.08 15.25 -9.49
CA ASN A 26 2.39 13.92 -8.96
C ASN A 26 3.57 13.30 -9.71
N ARG A 27 4.70 13.17 -9.02
CA ARG A 27 5.93 12.55 -9.53
C ARG A 27 5.85 11.05 -9.25
N PHE A 28 5.92 10.23 -10.29
CA PHE A 28 5.76 8.77 -10.19
C PHE A 28 6.78 8.07 -11.09
N LEU A 29 7.09 6.80 -10.79
CA LEU A 29 7.98 6.01 -11.64
C LEU A 29 7.19 5.26 -12.69
N ARG A 30 7.72 5.15 -13.91
CA ARG A 30 7.17 4.35 -15.00
C ARG A 30 8.23 3.39 -15.52
N SER A 31 7.88 2.12 -15.65
CA SER A 31 8.85 1.11 -16.08
C SER A 31 9.25 1.37 -17.52
N TRP A 32 10.42 0.89 -17.90
CA TRP A 32 10.71 0.68 -19.31
C TRP A 32 9.81 -0.41 -19.89
N ARG A 33 9.71 -0.46 -21.22
CA ARG A 33 8.93 -1.48 -21.92
C ARG A 33 9.57 -2.84 -21.75
N ASN A 34 10.88 -2.92 -21.82
CA ASN A 34 11.68 -4.09 -21.51
C ASN A 34 13.13 -3.67 -21.19
N SER A 35 14.03 -4.64 -21.00
CA SER A 35 15.44 -4.38 -20.62
C SER A 35 16.28 -3.65 -21.67
N TYR A 36 15.80 -3.56 -22.92
CA TYR A 36 16.51 -2.98 -24.05
C TYR A 36 15.79 -1.78 -24.70
N ASP A 37 14.50 -1.61 -24.41
CA ASP A 37 13.66 -0.53 -24.95
C ASP A 37 13.23 0.42 -23.83
N PRO A 38 13.84 1.64 -23.74
CA PRO A 38 13.52 2.63 -22.72
C PRO A 38 12.19 3.34 -22.94
N LEU A 39 11.44 2.98 -23.98
CA LEU A 39 10.09 3.46 -24.14
C LEU A 39 9.23 3.11 -22.93
N SER A 40 8.25 3.96 -22.69
CA SER A 40 7.28 3.82 -21.62
C SER A 40 6.60 2.45 -21.61
N GLY A 41 6.79 1.71 -20.52
CA GLY A 41 6.12 0.45 -20.24
C GLY A 41 4.69 0.62 -19.70
N TYR A 42 4.11 -0.51 -19.28
CA TYR A 42 2.72 -0.58 -18.80
C TYR A 42 2.59 -0.47 -17.28
N LEU A 43 3.71 -0.47 -16.55
CA LEU A 43 3.71 -0.40 -15.09
C LEU A 43 4.07 1.01 -14.63
N PHE A 44 3.32 1.50 -13.64
CA PHE A 44 3.60 2.77 -12.99
C PHE A 44 3.40 2.67 -11.49
N PHE A 45 4.36 3.21 -10.74
CA PHE A 45 4.37 3.26 -9.29
C PHE A 45 4.11 4.68 -8.83
N LYS A 46 2.90 4.91 -8.31
CA LYS A 46 2.33 6.24 -8.09
C LYS A 46 1.67 6.33 -6.72
N LEU A 47 1.77 7.50 -6.11
CA LEU A 47 1.04 7.84 -4.89
C LEU A 47 -0.38 8.30 -5.22
N GLU A 48 -1.37 7.78 -4.51
CA GLU A 48 -2.77 8.22 -4.57
C GLU A 48 -3.22 8.77 -3.20
N ILE A 49 -4.15 9.73 -3.24
CA ILE A 49 -4.66 10.44 -2.04
C ILE A 49 -6.19 10.43 -1.96
N GLN A 50 -6.86 9.41 -2.50
CA GLN A 50 -8.33 9.26 -2.49
C GLN A 50 -8.91 8.87 -1.11
N GLY A 51 -8.14 9.09 -0.05
CA GLY A 51 -8.33 8.60 1.31
C GLY A 51 -7.08 8.97 2.12
N LEU A 52 -6.41 7.98 2.70
CA LEU A 52 -5.05 8.16 3.18
C LEU A 52 -4.06 8.09 2.00
N PRO A 53 -2.88 8.74 2.11
CA PRO A 53 -1.84 8.57 1.09
C PRO A 53 -1.32 7.14 1.03
N GLU A 54 -1.42 6.52 -0.14
CA GLU A 54 -0.98 5.14 -0.41
C GLU A 54 -0.25 5.08 -1.75
N PHE A 55 0.79 4.26 -1.84
CA PHE A 55 1.39 3.92 -3.12
C PHE A 55 0.67 2.75 -3.76
N TYR A 56 0.54 2.83 -5.08
CA TYR A 56 0.01 1.77 -5.91
C TYR A 56 1.01 1.48 -7.03
N LEU A 57 1.21 0.18 -7.28
CA LEU A 57 1.74 -0.29 -8.54
C LEU A 57 0.56 -0.62 -9.44
N TRP A 58 0.44 0.10 -10.54
CA TRP A 58 -0.59 -0.10 -11.53
C TRP A 58 -0.03 -0.80 -12.75
N LYS A 59 -0.88 -1.60 -13.37
CA LYS A 59 -0.68 -2.15 -14.71
C LYS A 59 -1.78 -1.58 -15.61
N ILE A 60 -1.41 -0.63 -16.46
CA ILE A 60 -2.35 0.10 -17.35
C ILE A 60 -3.43 0.84 -16.54
N ASN A 61 -4.53 0.18 -16.18
CA ASN A 61 -5.64 0.75 -15.43
C ASN A 61 -6.08 -0.16 -14.27
N THR A 62 -5.35 -1.25 -14.00
CA THR A 62 -5.64 -2.16 -12.89
C THR A 62 -4.56 -2.05 -11.82
N PRO A 63 -4.94 -1.89 -10.53
CA PRO A 63 -3.97 -1.93 -9.45
C PRO A 63 -3.47 -3.36 -9.28
N GLY A 64 -2.15 -3.56 -9.32
CA GLY A 64 -1.51 -4.85 -9.07
C GLY A 64 -1.04 -5.00 -7.63
N PHE A 65 -0.65 -3.89 -6.99
CA PHE A 65 -0.17 -3.85 -5.61
C PHE A 65 -0.56 -2.52 -4.95
N ARG A 66 -0.76 -2.55 -3.63
CA ARG A 66 -1.03 -1.38 -2.79
C ARG A 66 -0.11 -1.43 -1.58
N SER A 67 0.56 -0.33 -1.24
CA SER A 67 1.47 -0.27 -0.08
C SER A 67 0.76 -0.28 1.27
N GLY A 68 -0.54 0.01 1.30
CA GLY A 68 -1.20 0.46 2.52
C GLY A 68 -0.85 1.93 2.81
N PRO A 69 -1.60 2.59 3.70
CA PRO A 69 -1.31 3.96 4.08
C PRO A 69 -0.09 4.08 4.98
N TRP A 70 0.49 5.27 4.99
CA TRP A 70 1.57 5.62 5.91
C TRP A 70 1.06 5.60 7.35
N ASP A 71 1.63 4.75 8.19
CA ASP A 71 1.21 4.65 9.60
C ASP A 71 1.87 5.70 10.51
N GLY A 72 2.86 6.45 10.02
CA GLY A 72 3.69 7.35 10.83
C GLY A 72 5.15 6.88 10.93
N ILE A 73 5.40 5.61 10.60
CA ILE A 73 6.71 4.96 10.65
C ILE A 73 7.08 4.38 9.28
N ARG A 74 6.16 3.70 8.61
CA ARG A 74 6.37 3.02 7.33
C ARG A 74 5.07 2.87 6.54
N PHE A 75 5.19 2.47 5.27
CA PHE A 75 4.09 1.85 4.54
C PHE A 75 4.10 0.34 4.81
N SER A 76 2.97 -0.22 5.23
CA SER A 76 2.91 -1.64 5.65
C SER A 76 3.38 -2.65 4.59
N GLY A 77 3.10 -2.40 3.32
CA GLY A 77 3.51 -3.22 2.18
C GLY A 77 4.83 -2.79 1.53
N LEU A 78 5.46 -1.72 2.02
CA LEU A 78 6.79 -1.29 1.57
C LEU A 78 7.67 -0.99 2.79
N PRO A 79 7.99 -2.02 3.59
CA PRO A 79 8.75 -1.83 4.82
C PRO A 79 10.16 -1.26 4.58
N ASP A 80 10.75 -1.50 3.40
CA ASP A 80 12.11 -1.06 3.03
C ASP A 80 12.20 0.44 2.69
N MET A 81 11.07 1.09 2.39
CA MET A 81 11.03 2.53 2.10
C MET A 81 11.03 3.33 3.41
N GLU A 82 12.20 3.41 4.04
CA GLU A 82 12.40 4.20 5.25
C GLU A 82 12.52 5.71 4.93
N ARG A 83 11.97 6.55 5.82
CA ARG A 83 11.94 8.03 5.79
C ARG A 83 11.00 8.66 4.76
N TRP A 84 9.80 8.99 5.23
CA TRP A 84 8.79 9.76 4.50
C TRP A 84 8.67 11.18 5.07
N ASN A 85 8.54 12.19 4.20
CA ASN A 85 8.24 13.55 4.64
C ASN A 85 6.73 13.81 4.56
N LEU A 86 6.08 13.86 5.72
CA LEU A 86 4.64 14.10 5.85
C LEU A 86 4.19 15.48 5.36
N PHE A 87 5.07 16.49 5.37
CA PHE A 87 4.68 17.86 4.99
C PHE A 87 4.36 17.99 3.50
N ASP A 88 5.06 17.24 2.65
CA ASP A 88 4.91 17.29 1.19
C ASP A 88 4.30 16.01 0.61
N ILE A 89 3.86 15.03 1.41
CA ILE A 89 3.39 13.70 0.94
C ILE A 89 4.32 13.12 -0.15
N VAL A 90 5.62 13.15 0.14
CA VAL A 90 6.69 12.82 -0.79
C VAL A 90 7.73 11.92 -0.11
N TYR A 91 8.21 10.93 -0.86
CA TYR A 91 9.39 10.15 -0.54
C TYR A 91 10.62 10.77 -1.18
N THR A 92 11.68 10.84 -0.38
CA THR A 92 13.01 11.23 -0.83
C THR A 92 14.03 10.45 -0.02
N PHE A 93 15.02 9.88 -0.69
CA PHE A 93 16.19 9.32 -0.03
C PHE A 93 17.41 10.21 -0.28
N ARG A 94 18.38 10.14 0.64
CA ARG A 94 19.62 10.91 0.59
C ARG A 94 20.80 9.99 0.79
N VAL A 95 21.91 10.32 0.15
CA VAL A 95 23.20 9.68 0.36
C VAL A 95 24.08 10.66 1.12
N THR A 96 24.54 10.29 2.31
CA THR A 96 25.38 11.14 3.16
C THR A 96 26.87 10.88 2.96
N THR A 97 27.22 9.72 2.40
CA THR A 97 28.60 9.35 2.13
C THR A 97 29.06 9.99 0.81
N PRO A 98 30.16 10.76 0.80
CA PRO A 98 30.66 11.37 -0.42
C PRO A 98 31.09 10.29 -1.43
N ASN A 99 31.02 10.62 -2.72
CA ASN A 99 31.41 9.74 -3.84
C ASN A 99 30.68 8.39 -3.91
N VAL A 100 29.52 8.27 -3.27
CA VAL A 100 28.66 7.10 -3.38
C VAL A 100 27.48 7.41 -4.27
N TYR A 101 27.37 6.71 -5.40
CA TYR A 101 26.19 6.79 -6.26
C TYR A 101 25.14 5.78 -5.82
N SER A 102 23.91 6.23 -5.62
CA SER A 102 22.77 5.37 -5.31
C SER A 102 21.57 5.75 -6.16
N ARG A 103 20.74 4.77 -6.50
CA ARG A 103 19.52 4.97 -7.28
C ARG A 103 18.43 4.00 -6.85
N LEU A 104 17.20 4.49 -6.81
CA LEU A 104 16.00 3.66 -6.67
C LEU A 104 15.39 3.52 -8.06
N THR A 105 15.37 2.31 -8.62
CA THR A 105 14.89 2.04 -9.98
C THR A 105 13.70 1.09 -9.93
N MET A 106 12.69 1.34 -10.75
CA MET A 106 11.59 0.39 -10.97
C MET A 106 11.93 -0.55 -12.12
N THR A 107 11.98 -1.84 -11.84
CA THR A 107 12.25 -2.86 -12.85
C THR A 107 11.09 -2.97 -13.85
N THR A 108 11.33 -3.65 -14.97
CA THR A 108 10.30 -3.99 -15.96
C THR A 108 9.18 -4.86 -15.39
N GLY A 109 9.44 -5.58 -14.29
CA GLY A 109 8.47 -6.35 -13.52
C GLY A 109 7.72 -5.55 -12.44
N GLY A 110 8.04 -4.27 -12.26
CA GLY A 110 7.38 -3.39 -11.29
C GLY A 110 7.90 -3.49 -9.87
N LEU A 111 9.05 -4.15 -9.66
CA LEU A 111 9.73 -4.17 -8.37
C LEU A 111 10.59 -2.91 -8.21
N LEU A 112 10.61 -2.33 -7.02
CA LEU A 112 11.48 -1.22 -6.68
C LEU A 112 12.82 -1.75 -6.16
N GLN A 113 13.91 -1.28 -6.73
CA GLN A 113 15.26 -1.73 -6.40
C GLN A 113 16.12 -0.54 -6.00
N LEU A 114 16.57 -0.50 -4.75
CA LEU A 114 17.60 0.46 -4.32
C LEU A 114 18.98 -0.16 -4.50
N SER A 115 19.82 0.49 -5.28
CA SER A 115 21.18 0.01 -5.56
C SER A 115 22.22 1.10 -5.33
N THR A 116 23.44 0.66 -5.05
CA THR A 116 24.61 1.52 -4.84
C THR A 116 25.71 1.08 -5.79
N TRP A 117 26.39 2.03 -6.43
CA TRP A 117 27.51 1.74 -7.31
C TRP A 117 28.73 1.29 -6.51
N LYS A 118 29.34 0.19 -6.91
CA LYS A 118 30.55 -0.35 -6.28
C LYS A 118 31.73 -0.17 -7.23
N GLU A 119 32.62 0.76 -6.91
CA GLU A 119 33.77 1.06 -7.78
C GLU A 119 34.73 -0.13 -7.93
N THR A 120 34.86 -0.97 -6.91
CA THR A 120 35.78 -2.12 -6.91
C THR A 120 35.37 -3.22 -7.90
N THR A 121 34.06 -3.41 -8.10
CA THR A 121 33.53 -4.46 -9.00
C THR A 121 32.89 -3.88 -10.26
N LEU A 122 32.84 -2.55 -10.39
CA LEU A 122 32.22 -1.83 -11.50
C LEU A 122 30.78 -2.27 -11.77
N GLU A 123 30.02 -2.51 -10.70
CA GLU A 123 28.65 -2.99 -10.78
C GLU A 123 27.71 -2.28 -9.80
N TRP A 124 26.41 -2.36 -10.09
CA TRP A 124 25.37 -1.95 -9.17
C TRP A 124 25.12 -3.03 -8.13
N ASN A 125 25.52 -2.76 -6.89
CA ASN A 125 25.20 -3.62 -5.77
C ASN A 125 23.78 -3.32 -5.27
N MET A 126 22.90 -4.32 -5.27
CA MET A 126 21.55 -4.20 -4.74
C MET A 126 21.58 -4.12 -3.21
N PHE A 127 21.01 -3.06 -2.64
CA PHE A 127 20.86 -2.92 -1.20
C PHE A 127 19.54 -3.56 -0.71
N TRP A 128 18.44 -3.29 -1.41
CA TRP A 128 17.18 -4.00 -1.25
C TRP A 128 16.37 -3.98 -2.55
N ILE A 129 15.43 -4.93 -2.63
CA ILE A 129 14.39 -4.98 -3.65
C ILE A 129 13.05 -5.20 -2.95
N SER A 130 12.03 -4.45 -3.33
CA SER A 130 10.68 -4.66 -2.78
C SER A 130 10.21 -6.06 -3.09
N SER A 131 9.64 -6.75 -2.11
CA SER A 131 8.95 -8.02 -2.34
C SER A 131 7.47 -7.77 -2.60
N ILE A 132 6.90 -8.50 -3.56
CA ILE A 132 5.45 -8.59 -3.75
C ILE A 132 5.13 -10.07 -3.53
N GLY A 133 4.69 -10.40 -2.32
CA GLY A 133 4.24 -11.74 -1.99
C GLY A 133 2.85 -12.04 -2.54
N GLU A 134 2.40 -13.28 -2.38
CA GLU A 134 1.07 -13.71 -2.82
C GLU A 134 -0.06 -12.86 -2.19
N CYS A 135 0.08 -12.50 -0.91
CA CYS A 135 -0.88 -11.65 -0.19
C CYS A 135 -0.78 -10.15 -0.51
N ASP A 136 0.26 -9.72 -1.22
CA ASP A 136 0.46 -8.33 -1.61
C ASP A 136 -0.23 -7.99 -2.93
N ILE A 137 -0.64 -9.01 -3.70
CA ILE A 137 -1.44 -8.86 -4.90
C ILE A 137 -2.77 -8.18 -4.53
N TYR A 138 -3.05 -7.08 -5.20
CA TYR A 138 -4.26 -6.31 -4.94
C TYR A 138 -5.51 -7.16 -5.20
N GLY A 139 -6.41 -7.22 -4.22
CA GLY A 139 -7.63 -8.02 -4.32
C GLY A 139 -7.40 -9.53 -4.31
N ARG A 140 -6.27 -10.02 -3.76
CA ARG A 140 -5.99 -11.47 -3.67
C ARG A 140 -7.11 -12.26 -2.99
N CYS A 141 -7.69 -11.70 -1.93
CA CYS A 141 -8.81 -12.28 -1.21
C CYS A 141 -10.07 -11.42 -1.41
N SER A 142 -11.23 -12.08 -1.29
CA SER A 142 -12.55 -11.45 -1.42
C SER A 142 -12.81 -10.38 -0.36
N PRO A 143 -13.77 -9.47 -0.60
CA PRO A 143 -14.22 -8.51 0.42
C PRO A 143 -14.56 -9.21 1.73
N TYR A 144 -14.22 -8.58 2.86
CA TYR A 144 -14.31 -9.14 4.22
C TYR A 144 -13.52 -10.43 4.48
N GLY A 145 -12.67 -10.82 3.53
CA GLY A 145 -11.60 -11.79 3.73
C GLY A 145 -10.27 -11.11 4.03
N TYR A 146 -9.33 -11.87 4.59
CA TYR A 146 -7.94 -11.46 4.75
C TYR A 146 -6.98 -12.54 4.25
N CYS A 147 -5.79 -12.11 3.87
CA CYS A 147 -4.73 -13.00 3.41
C CYS A 147 -3.72 -13.26 4.52
N ASP A 148 -3.40 -14.53 4.77
CA ASP A 148 -2.37 -14.99 5.69
C ASP A 148 -1.40 -15.91 4.93
N PRO A 149 -0.17 -15.44 4.65
CA PRO A 149 0.81 -16.20 3.88
C PRO A 149 1.35 -17.42 4.63
N SER A 150 1.05 -17.57 5.93
CA SER A 150 1.49 -18.70 6.75
C SER A 150 0.53 -19.90 6.71
N THR A 151 -0.59 -19.78 5.99
CA THR A 151 -1.69 -20.76 6.00
C THR A 151 -2.03 -21.26 4.60
N SER A 152 -2.69 -22.43 4.52
CA SER A 152 -3.22 -22.98 3.27
C SER A 152 -4.64 -23.50 3.52
N PRO A 153 -5.69 -22.90 2.91
CA PRO A 153 -5.66 -21.79 1.95
C PRO A 153 -5.17 -20.46 2.58
N VAL A 154 -4.61 -19.57 1.74
CA VAL A 154 -4.09 -18.26 2.20
C VAL A 154 -5.19 -17.26 2.54
N CYS A 155 -6.39 -17.40 1.98
CA CYS A 155 -7.51 -16.49 2.19
C CYS A 155 -8.49 -17.04 3.24
N HIS A 156 -8.85 -16.20 4.21
CA HIS A 156 -9.77 -16.51 5.30
C HIS A 156 -10.86 -15.46 5.41
N CYS A 157 -12.10 -15.85 5.70
CA CYS A 157 -13.11 -14.87 6.09
C CYS A 157 -12.84 -14.34 7.49
N ILE A 158 -13.06 -13.04 7.71
CA ILE A 158 -12.95 -12.45 9.03
C ILE A 158 -13.98 -13.11 9.97
N LYS A 159 -13.62 -13.32 11.24
CA LYS A 159 -14.53 -13.93 12.23
C LYS A 159 -15.86 -13.15 12.27
N GLY A 160 -16.97 -13.87 12.16
CA GLY A 160 -18.32 -13.31 11.99
C GLY A 160 -18.81 -13.29 10.53
N PHE A 161 -17.95 -13.65 9.58
CA PHE A 161 -18.26 -13.86 8.17
C PHE A 161 -18.06 -15.33 7.77
N GLU A 162 -18.70 -15.73 6.68
CA GLU A 162 -18.55 -17.04 6.06
C GLU A 162 -18.60 -16.96 4.53
N PRO A 163 -18.03 -17.93 3.82
CA PRO A 163 -18.17 -18.04 2.38
C PRO A 163 -19.65 -18.13 1.97
N ARG A 164 -20.06 -17.32 1.00
CA ARG A 164 -21.42 -17.34 0.44
C ARG A 164 -21.83 -18.71 -0.11
N SER A 165 -20.87 -19.47 -0.66
CA SER A 165 -21.07 -20.83 -1.15
C SER A 165 -20.01 -21.77 -0.57
N PRO A 166 -20.40 -22.86 0.13
CA PRO A 166 -19.47 -23.86 0.62
C PRO A 166 -18.69 -24.58 -0.49
N GLN A 167 -19.25 -24.63 -1.70
CA GLN A 167 -18.64 -25.34 -2.84
C GLN A 167 -17.65 -24.47 -3.63
N GLU A 168 -17.76 -23.14 -3.56
CA GLU A 168 -16.79 -22.21 -4.18
C GLU A 168 -15.45 -22.19 -3.42
N GLY A 169 -15.45 -22.55 -2.13
CA GLY A 169 -14.23 -22.68 -1.32
C GLY A 169 -13.33 -23.88 -1.68
N VAL A 170 -13.72 -24.70 -2.67
CA VAL A 170 -12.93 -25.86 -3.14
C VAL A 170 -12.07 -25.51 -4.36
N SER A 171 -12.36 -24.41 -5.06
CA SER A 171 -11.51 -23.92 -6.14
C SER A 171 -10.38 -23.07 -5.56
N ARG A 172 -9.13 -23.48 -5.79
CA ARG A 172 -7.93 -22.81 -5.28
C ARG A 172 -7.78 -21.35 -5.75
N ASP A 173 -8.53 -20.93 -6.77
CA ASP A 173 -8.32 -19.67 -7.49
C ASP A 173 -9.45 -18.63 -7.32
N ALA A 174 -10.63 -19.01 -6.83
CA ALA A 174 -11.74 -18.07 -6.62
C ALA A 174 -12.08 -18.02 -5.13
N SER A 175 -11.55 -17.03 -4.41
CA SER A 175 -11.97 -16.79 -3.03
C SER A 175 -13.46 -16.47 -3.03
N ALA A 176 -14.28 -17.40 -2.54
CA ALA A 176 -15.70 -17.18 -2.33
C ALA A 176 -15.94 -15.87 -1.57
N GLU A 177 -16.99 -15.15 -1.95
CA GLU A 177 -17.35 -13.90 -1.28
C GLU A 177 -17.66 -14.16 0.20
N CYS A 178 -17.01 -13.44 1.12
CA CYS A 178 -17.28 -13.55 2.54
C CYS A 178 -18.50 -12.69 2.90
N VAL A 179 -19.56 -13.33 3.36
CA VAL A 179 -20.81 -12.67 3.78
C VAL A 179 -20.97 -12.74 5.29
N ARG A 180 -21.60 -11.72 5.88
CA ARG A 180 -21.78 -11.65 7.33
C ARG A 180 -22.77 -12.72 7.78
N LYS A 181 -22.44 -13.48 8.83
CA LYS A 181 -23.30 -14.53 9.39
C LYS A 181 -24.59 -13.99 9.99
N THR A 182 -24.51 -12.82 10.61
CA THR A 182 -25.61 -12.17 11.32
C THR A 182 -25.80 -10.77 10.78
N GLN A 183 -27.04 -10.39 10.48
CA GLN A 183 -27.37 -9.03 10.07
C GLN A 183 -27.12 -8.03 11.22
N LEU A 184 -26.63 -6.84 10.90
CA LEU A 184 -26.39 -5.77 11.87
C LEU A 184 -27.72 -5.18 12.36
N SER A 185 -27.84 -4.93 13.66
CA SER A 185 -29.01 -4.26 14.26
C SER A 185 -28.81 -2.75 14.45
N CYS A 186 -27.62 -2.24 14.18
CA CYS A 186 -27.14 -0.88 14.48
C CYS A 186 -27.07 -0.55 15.99
N ILE A 187 -27.98 -1.08 16.81
CA ILE A 187 -27.98 -0.90 18.26
C ILE A 187 -27.50 -2.20 18.89
N GLY A 188 -26.43 -2.11 19.70
CA GLY A 188 -25.88 -3.25 20.45
C GLY A 188 -24.93 -4.17 19.65
N ASP A 189 -24.55 -3.81 18.43
CA ASP A 189 -23.46 -4.54 17.75
C ASP A 189 -22.13 -4.32 18.47
N GLU A 190 -21.19 -5.24 18.27
CA GLU A 190 -19.85 -5.16 18.83
C GLU A 190 -18.79 -5.14 17.74
N PHE A 191 -17.62 -4.58 18.06
CA PHE A 191 -16.46 -4.60 17.18
C PHE A 191 -15.57 -5.80 17.46
N LEU A 192 -15.12 -6.43 16.38
CA LEU A 192 -14.04 -7.42 16.44
C LEU A 192 -12.69 -6.73 16.26
N LEU A 193 -11.82 -6.88 17.27
CA LEU A 193 -10.44 -6.40 17.17
C LEU A 193 -9.58 -7.35 16.33
N LEU A 194 -9.14 -6.89 15.16
CA LEU A 194 -8.13 -7.55 14.35
C LEU A 194 -6.73 -7.01 14.65
N ARG A 195 -5.73 -7.90 14.69
CA ARG A 195 -4.33 -7.57 15.03
C ARG A 195 -3.40 -7.92 13.87
N ASN A 196 -2.27 -7.22 13.78
CA ASN A 196 -1.25 -7.44 12.75
C ASN A 196 -1.80 -7.34 11.31
N MET A 197 -2.82 -6.49 11.12
CA MET A 197 -3.46 -6.30 9.83
C MET A 197 -2.84 -5.12 9.09
N LYS A 198 -2.65 -5.30 7.79
CA LYS A 198 -2.59 -4.19 6.84
C LYS A 198 -3.99 -3.60 6.72
N LEU A 199 -4.13 -2.28 6.82
CA LEU A 199 -5.43 -1.63 6.64
C LEU A 199 -6.02 -1.97 5.28
N PRO A 200 -7.35 -2.10 5.14
CA PRO A 200 -8.03 -2.17 3.85
C PRO A 200 -7.75 -0.94 2.99
N ASP A 201 -8.19 -1.01 1.74
CA ASP A 201 -8.14 0.14 0.82
C ASP A 201 -8.86 1.34 1.45
N THR A 202 -8.22 2.50 1.46
CA THR A 202 -8.74 3.68 2.15
C THR A 202 -9.59 4.59 1.27
N LYS A 203 -9.95 4.17 0.06
CA LYS A 203 -10.90 4.91 -0.77
C LYS A 203 -12.24 5.06 -0.07
N GLY A 204 -12.69 6.31 0.08
CA GLY A 204 -13.97 6.64 0.73
C GLY A 204 -13.95 6.56 2.27
N VAL A 205 -12.79 6.33 2.87
CA VAL A 205 -12.60 6.36 4.33
C VAL A 205 -12.54 7.79 4.84
N ILE A 206 -13.09 8.03 6.05
CA ILE A 206 -13.02 9.32 6.73
C ILE A 206 -11.93 9.26 7.81
N VAL A 207 -11.02 10.23 7.79
CA VAL A 207 -9.93 10.30 8.76
C VAL A 207 -10.01 11.57 9.58
N ASP A 208 -10.19 11.42 10.89
CA ASP A 208 -10.07 12.50 11.85
C ASP A 208 -8.88 12.23 12.79
N LYS A 209 -7.80 12.99 12.60
CA LYS A 209 -6.58 12.85 13.40
C LYS A 209 -6.68 13.50 14.78
N ARG A 210 -7.76 14.25 15.07
CA ARG A 210 -7.93 15.01 16.31
C ARG A 210 -8.56 14.17 17.42
N ILE A 211 -9.17 13.05 17.07
CA ILE A 211 -9.96 12.22 17.98
C ILE A 211 -9.20 10.98 18.47
N GLY A 212 -9.58 10.53 19.67
CA GLY A 212 -9.08 9.29 20.25
C GLY A 212 -9.82 8.03 19.75
N LEU A 213 -9.35 6.85 20.16
CA LEU A 213 -10.00 5.57 19.76
C LEU A 213 -11.44 5.47 20.24
N LYS A 214 -11.72 5.91 21.46
CA LYS A 214 -13.05 5.83 22.06
C LYS A 214 -14.05 6.68 21.29
N GLU A 215 -13.68 7.91 20.96
CA GLU A 215 -14.53 8.81 20.17
C GLU A 215 -14.70 8.29 18.73
N CYS A 216 -13.65 7.71 18.13
CA CYS A 216 -13.71 7.04 16.83
C CYS A 216 -14.72 5.88 16.83
N GLU A 217 -14.70 5.05 17.88
CA GLU A 217 -15.65 3.95 18.11
C GLU A 217 -17.08 4.47 18.30
N GLU A 218 -17.28 5.52 19.11
CA GLU A 218 -18.57 6.16 19.31
C GLU A 218 -19.14 6.76 18.02
N ARG A 219 -18.31 7.38 17.17
CA ARG A 219 -18.74 7.90 15.86
C ARG A 219 -19.14 6.78 14.92
N CYS A 220 -18.38 5.69 14.88
CA CYS A 220 -18.72 4.51 14.07
C CYS A 220 -20.03 3.85 14.53
N PHE A 221 -20.32 3.86 15.84
CA PHE A 221 -21.60 3.38 16.36
C PHE A 221 -22.80 4.26 15.98
N LYS A 222 -22.62 5.57 15.88
CA LYS A 222 -23.70 6.52 15.54
C LYS A 222 -24.14 6.45 14.09
N ASP A 223 -23.25 6.03 13.18
CA ASP A 223 -23.56 5.89 11.77
C ASP A 223 -23.96 4.44 11.45
N CYS A 224 -25.25 4.22 11.17
CA CYS A 224 -25.76 2.89 10.80
C CYS A 224 -25.33 2.44 9.39
N ASN A 225 -24.79 3.33 8.56
CA ASN A 225 -24.33 3.00 7.21
C ASN A 225 -22.86 2.58 7.16
N LEU A 226 -22.08 2.86 8.21
CA LEU A 226 -20.69 2.42 8.29
C LEU A 226 -20.63 0.90 8.55
N GLN A 227 -19.91 0.20 7.68
CA GLN A 227 -19.59 -1.21 7.89
C GLN A 227 -18.64 -1.33 9.09
N ARG A 228 -19.15 -1.92 10.18
CA ARG A 228 -18.51 -1.87 11.51
C ARG A 228 -17.30 -2.81 11.62
N MET A 229 -16.12 -2.33 11.24
CA MET A 229 -14.84 -2.94 11.61
C MET A 229 -13.87 -1.90 12.16
N LEU A 230 -13.57 -1.97 13.46
CA LEU A 230 -12.47 -1.22 14.06
C LEU A 230 -11.17 -1.99 13.87
N ILE A 231 -10.40 -1.60 12.85
CA ILE A 231 -9.04 -2.11 12.68
C ILE A 231 -8.10 -1.23 13.49
N ARG A 232 -7.69 -1.73 14.65
CA ARG A 232 -6.69 -1.05 15.48
C ARG A 232 -5.30 -1.34 14.94
N ILE A 233 -4.72 -0.37 14.26
CA ILE A 233 -3.32 -0.45 13.84
C ILE A 233 -2.47 -0.10 15.03
N SER A 234 -1.58 -1.00 15.40
CA SER A 234 -0.48 -0.66 16.30
C SER A 234 0.36 0.41 15.61
N LYS A 235 0.25 1.65 16.11
CA LYS A 235 1.08 2.83 15.78
C LYS A 235 0.63 3.76 14.64
N MET A 236 -0.66 3.81 14.30
CA MET A 236 -1.10 4.91 13.43
C MET A 236 -1.19 6.25 14.18
N VAL A 237 -0.52 7.28 13.66
CA VAL A 237 -0.60 8.69 14.12
C VAL A 237 -1.94 9.36 13.74
N GLY A 238 -2.91 8.59 13.22
CA GLY A 238 -4.29 9.01 12.96
C GLY A 238 -5.16 7.78 12.71
N ARG A 239 -6.40 7.76 13.22
CA ARG A 239 -7.27 6.57 13.19
C ARG A 239 -8.33 6.70 12.11
N VAL A 240 -8.69 5.58 11.53
CA VAL A 240 -9.54 5.44 10.34
C VAL A 240 -10.96 5.04 10.80
N VAL A 241 -11.96 5.80 10.37
CA VAL A 241 -13.40 5.47 10.48
C VAL A 241 -13.92 5.06 9.11
#